data_AF-D4MV16-F1
#
_entry.id   AF-D4MV16-F1
#
_cell.length_a   1.000
_cell.length_b   1.000
_cell.length_c   1.000
_cell.angle_alpha   90.00
_cell.angle_beta   90.00
_cell.angle_gamma   90.00
#
_symmetry.space_group_name_H-M   'P 1'
#
loop_
_entity.id
_entity.type
_entity.pdbx_description
1 polymer ?
#
loop_
_entity_poly.entity_id
_entity_poly.type
_entity_poly.pdbx_seq_one_letter_code
_entity_poly.pdbx_strand_id
1 'polypeptide(L)'
;MMRFLQSCVYSLDVMIYFRGKSNNEKLRKILSIILIPAGIIRYVYVSIKAMFINTKSERCAVALIIKNEGKYIKEYIEYYTALDCDLIIYDNDSDDGTASIVKKYRNVTYIPWHGNKRQIDAYNQACKKYAKKYKYIMFFDADEFLIADDLLKGKSLYQILDSVFKRQKKIACLGINWLIFGSSNLVEDPEDGVINAFTHCARDEFEWNQLVKSCVIPSKIIGWVNPHLPLQAFGYKKINLDGKKIVQPRNELPKKKKIRLYHYFVKNKKHFEEKVNKGMADRNAKRSMEEFYYYDKNDVINYKAISVRDYILKK
;
A
#
# COMPACT_ATOMS: atom_id res chain seq x y z
N MET A 1 16.12 4.46 17.40
CA MET A 1 17.12 3.40 17.19
C MET A 1 16.48 2.03 16.90
N MET A 2 15.52 1.55 17.71
CA MET A 2 14.92 0.21 17.55
C MET A 2 14.25 -0.05 16.17
N ARG A 3 13.37 0.84 15.69
CA ARG A 3 12.71 0.67 14.37
C ARG A 3 13.69 0.69 13.18
N PHE A 4 14.80 1.40 13.31
CA PHE A 4 15.86 1.42 12.30
C PHE A 4 16.50 0.04 12.18
N LEU A 5 16.98 -0.53 13.30
CA LEU A 5 17.59 -1.86 13.31
C LEU A 5 16.62 -2.94 12.85
N GLN A 6 15.36 -2.88 13.30
CA GLN A 6 14.31 -3.79 12.84
C GLN A 6 14.12 -3.73 11.32
N SER A 7 14.12 -2.54 10.71
CA SER A 7 13.96 -2.39 9.26
C SER A 7 15.14 -3.01 8.50
N CYS A 8 16.36 -2.84 9.02
CA CYS A 8 17.55 -3.46 8.44
C CYS A 8 17.45 -4.99 8.47
N VAL A 9 17.03 -5.56 9.60
CA VAL A 9 16.95 -7.02 9.80
C VAL A 9 15.76 -7.65 9.08
N TYR A 10 14.57 -7.07 9.16
CA TYR A 10 13.35 -7.63 8.54
C TYR A 10 13.41 -7.66 7.01
N SER A 11 14.32 -6.88 6.42
CA SER A 11 14.60 -6.90 4.97
C SER A 11 15.55 -8.02 4.52
N LEU A 12 16.18 -8.75 5.44
CA LEU A 12 17.11 -9.84 5.10
C LEU A 12 16.34 -11.07 4.59
N ASP A 13 16.85 -11.72 3.54
CA ASP A 13 16.19 -12.91 2.97
C ASP A 13 16.07 -14.04 3.99
N VAL A 14 17.12 -14.24 4.81
CA VAL A 14 17.09 -15.21 5.90
C VAL A 14 15.99 -14.92 6.92
N MET A 15 15.72 -13.64 7.22
CA MET A 15 14.66 -13.25 8.16
C MET A 15 13.27 -13.45 7.54
N ILE A 16 13.09 -13.05 6.28
CA ILE A 16 11.85 -13.25 5.52
C ILE A 16 11.52 -14.74 5.40
N TYR A 17 12.52 -15.57 5.08
CA TYR A 17 12.41 -17.02 4.99
C TYR A 17 12.03 -17.64 6.34
N PHE A 18 12.79 -17.30 7.40
CA PHE A 18 12.55 -17.83 8.74
C PHE A 18 11.14 -17.51 9.24
N ARG A 19 10.67 -16.28 9.07
CA ARG A 19 9.31 -15.87 9.47
C ARG A 19 8.21 -16.62 8.72
N GLY A 20 8.49 -17.11 7.51
CA GLY A 20 7.57 -17.96 6.77
C GLY A 20 7.58 -19.43 7.16
N LYS A 21 8.59 -19.89 7.90
CA LYS A 21 8.71 -21.29 8.36
C LYS A 21 8.41 -21.46 9.86
N SER A 22 8.52 -20.41 10.65
CA SER A 22 8.32 -20.46 12.09
C SER A 22 7.38 -19.38 12.59
N ASN A 23 6.37 -19.77 13.37
CA ASN A 23 5.46 -18.88 14.11
C ASN A 23 5.95 -18.58 15.54
N ASN A 24 7.14 -19.07 15.94
CA ASN A 24 7.65 -18.88 17.29
C ASN A 24 8.20 -17.44 17.47
N GLU A 25 7.43 -16.59 18.14
CA GLU A 25 7.77 -15.19 18.39
C GLU A 25 9.06 -15.01 19.23
N LYS A 26 9.36 -15.92 20.16
CA LYS A 26 10.61 -15.85 20.94
C LYS A 26 11.82 -16.09 20.02
N LEU A 27 11.78 -17.13 19.20
CA LEU A 27 12.86 -17.41 18.23
C LEU A 27 13.00 -16.28 17.20
N ARG A 28 11.89 -15.71 16.72
CA ARG A 28 11.92 -14.55 15.81
C ARG A 28 12.65 -13.36 16.45
N LYS A 29 12.42 -13.09 17.73
CA LYS A 29 13.13 -12.02 18.47
C LYS A 29 14.62 -12.31 18.62
N ILE A 30 14.98 -13.53 19.02
CA ILE A 30 16.39 -13.96 19.18
C ILE A 30 17.12 -13.82 17.84
N LEU A 31 16.57 -14.39 16.76
CA LEU A 31 17.17 -14.30 15.43
C LEU A 31 17.27 -12.85 14.95
N SER A 32 16.29 -12.01 15.28
CA SER A 32 16.34 -10.59 14.92
C SER A 32 17.54 -9.87 15.55
N ILE A 33 17.93 -10.24 16.77
CA ILE A 33 19.09 -9.67 17.47
C ILE A 33 20.38 -10.19 16.84
N ILE A 34 20.48 -11.50 16.62
CA ILE A 34 21.65 -12.15 16.00
C ILE A 34 21.98 -11.55 14.63
N LEU A 35 20.95 -11.21 13.85
CA LEU A 35 21.10 -10.70 12.49
C LEU A 35 21.36 -9.19 12.40
N ILE A 36 21.45 -8.45 13.51
CA ILE A 36 21.70 -7.00 13.49
C ILE A 36 22.96 -6.63 12.69
N PRO A 37 24.14 -7.27 12.89
CA PRO A 37 25.34 -6.94 12.12
C PRO A 37 25.14 -7.10 10.61
N ALA A 38 24.54 -8.21 10.17
CA ALA A 38 24.22 -8.44 8.76
C ALA A 38 23.24 -7.39 8.21
N GLY A 39 22.25 -6.99 9.02
CA GLY A 39 21.33 -5.91 8.69
C GLY A 39 22.03 -4.57 8.47
N ILE A 40 22.98 -4.21 9.32
CA ILE A 40 23.77 -2.98 9.21
C ILE A 40 24.68 -3.02 7.97
N ILE A 41 25.37 -4.13 7.73
CA ILE A 41 26.19 -4.32 6.51
C ILE A 41 25.33 -4.11 5.26
N ARG A 42 24.14 -4.72 5.21
CA ARG A 42 23.21 -4.52 4.11
C ARG A 42 22.77 -3.06 4.00
N TYR A 43 22.47 -2.39 5.12
CA TYR A 43 22.10 -0.98 5.12
C TYR A 43 23.18 -0.11 4.47
N VAL A 44 24.44 -0.30 4.83
CA VAL A 44 25.58 0.42 4.25
C VAL A 44 25.70 0.09 2.75
N TYR A 45 25.70 -1.19 2.38
CA TYR A 45 25.79 -1.62 0.99
C TYR A 45 24.68 -1.02 0.12
N VAL A 46 23.41 -1.13 0.54
CA VAL A 46 22.27 -0.58 -0.21
C VAL A 46 22.35 0.94 -0.27
N SER A 47 22.83 1.61 0.79
CA SER A 47 22.98 3.06 0.80
C SER A 47 24.03 3.54 -0.19
N ILE A 48 25.18 2.88 -0.28
CA ILE A 48 26.21 3.16 -1.29
C ILE A 48 25.65 2.90 -2.68
N LYS A 49 25.07 1.72 -2.90
CA LYS A 49 24.50 1.34 -4.20
C LYS A 49 23.40 2.31 -4.65
N ALA A 50 22.58 2.79 -3.71
CA ALA A 50 21.56 3.80 -3.96
C ALA A 50 22.14 5.14 -4.42
N MET A 51 23.41 5.46 -4.22
CA MET A 51 24.00 6.69 -4.79
C MET A 51 24.20 6.58 -6.31
N PHE A 52 24.42 5.37 -6.81
CA PHE A 52 24.79 5.13 -8.22
C PHE A 52 23.68 4.52 -9.07
N ILE A 53 22.67 3.87 -8.46
CA ILE A 53 21.55 3.32 -9.22
C ILE A 53 20.66 4.45 -9.75
N ASN A 54 20.45 4.44 -11.07
CA ASN A 54 19.30 5.08 -11.70
C ASN A 54 18.45 4.01 -12.40
N THR A 55 17.24 3.77 -11.91
CA THR A 55 16.30 2.85 -12.57
C THR A 55 15.82 3.50 -13.87
N LYS A 56 16.15 2.87 -15.02
CA LYS A 56 15.77 3.31 -16.38
C LYS A 56 14.31 2.98 -16.75
N SER A 57 13.66 2.09 -16.02
CA SER A 57 12.25 1.74 -16.23
C SER A 57 11.35 2.96 -16.00
N GLU A 58 10.26 3.02 -16.75
CA GLU A 58 9.14 3.96 -16.55
C GLU A 58 7.88 3.23 -16.04
N ARG A 59 8.01 1.96 -15.66
CA ARG A 59 6.88 1.15 -15.19
C ARG A 59 6.57 1.42 -13.72
N CYS A 60 5.28 1.44 -13.42
CA CYS A 60 4.74 1.46 -12.07
C CYS A 60 4.18 0.09 -11.70
N ALA A 61 4.17 -0.21 -10.40
CA ALA A 61 3.47 -1.38 -9.87
C ALA A 61 2.76 -1.07 -8.56
N VAL A 62 1.71 -1.84 -8.27
CA VAL A 62 1.09 -1.89 -6.95
C VAL A 62 1.40 -3.24 -6.30
N ALA A 63 1.94 -3.21 -5.09
CA ALA A 63 2.27 -4.39 -4.31
C ALA A 63 1.38 -4.46 -3.06
N LEU A 64 0.67 -5.57 -2.92
CA LEU A 64 -0.29 -5.76 -1.84
C LEU A 64 -0.29 -7.20 -1.35
N ILE A 65 -0.72 -7.37 -0.11
CA ILE A 65 -1.05 -8.67 0.45
C ILE A 65 -2.55 -8.74 0.62
N ILE A 66 -3.16 -9.85 0.24
CA ILE A 66 -4.61 -10.04 0.31
C ILE A 66 -4.94 -11.32 1.04
N LYS A 67 -6.15 -11.37 1.60
CA LYS A 67 -6.80 -12.58 2.08
C LYS A 67 -8.30 -12.44 1.91
N ASN A 68 -8.89 -13.32 1.12
CA ASN A 68 -10.33 -13.38 0.87
C ASN A 68 -10.92 -12.05 0.38
N GLU A 69 -10.42 -11.59 -0.78
CA GLU A 69 -10.83 -10.36 -1.47
C GLU A 69 -11.63 -10.66 -2.75
N GLY A 70 -12.12 -11.89 -2.95
CA GLY A 70 -12.69 -12.37 -4.22
C GLY A 70 -13.83 -11.50 -4.73
N LYS A 71 -14.59 -10.90 -3.82
CA LYS A 71 -15.71 -9.99 -4.10
C LYS A 71 -15.30 -8.72 -4.85
N TYR A 72 -14.18 -8.10 -4.49
CA TYR A 72 -13.81 -6.76 -4.97
C TYR A 72 -12.46 -6.72 -5.70
N ILE A 73 -11.68 -7.82 -5.66
CA ILE A 73 -10.33 -7.85 -6.26
C ILE A 73 -10.34 -7.63 -7.77
N LYS A 74 -11.43 -8.00 -8.46
CA LYS A 74 -11.59 -7.78 -9.90
C LYS A 74 -11.50 -6.28 -10.25
N GLU A 75 -12.36 -5.47 -9.64
CA GLU A 75 -12.39 -4.02 -9.89
C GLU A 75 -11.04 -3.37 -9.53
N TYR A 76 -10.42 -3.81 -8.45
CA TYR A 76 -9.10 -3.35 -8.04
C TYR A 76 -8.02 -3.60 -9.11
N ILE A 77 -7.96 -4.84 -9.63
CA ILE A 77 -7.00 -5.20 -10.69
C ILE A 77 -7.26 -4.37 -11.94
N GLU A 78 -8.51 -4.31 -12.40
CA GLU A 78 -8.90 -3.59 -13.62
C GLU A 78 -8.57 -2.10 -13.50
N TYR A 79 -8.84 -1.48 -12.35
CA TYR A 79 -8.53 -0.08 -12.08
C TYR A 79 -7.03 0.23 -12.20
N TYR A 80 -6.17 -0.53 -11.50
CA TYR A 80 -4.72 -0.30 -11.58
C TYR A 80 -4.11 -0.73 -12.91
N THR A 81 -4.70 -1.70 -13.60
CA THR A 81 -4.33 -2.05 -14.97
C THR A 81 -4.56 -0.88 -15.92
N ALA A 82 -5.71 -0.22 -15.83
CA ALA A 82 -6.06 0.98 -16.61
C ALA A 82 -5.19 2.20 -16.28
N LEU A 83 -4.53 2.20 -15.11
CA LEU A 83 -3.48 3.17 -14.74
C LEU A 83 -2.08 2.77 -15.25
N ASP A 84 -1.98 1.82 -16.19
CA ASP A 84 -0.73 1.29 -16.73
C ASP A 84 0.20 0.67 -15.64
N CYS A 85 -0.39 0.10 -14.58
CA CYS A 85 0.37 -0.59 -13.52
C CYS A 85 0.36 -2.11 -13.67
N ASP A 86 1.50 -2.73 -13.36
CA ASP A 86 1.54 -4.15 -13.02
C ASP A 86 1.09 -4.32 -11.55
N LEU A 87 0.51 -5.47 -11.20
CA LEU A 87 0.18 -5.80 -9.82
C LEU A 87 1.06 -6.94 -9.31
N ILE A 88 1.44 -6.85 -8.04
CA ILE A 88 2.23 -7.85 -7.32
C ILE A 88 1.41 -8.27 -6.11
N ILE A 89 0.68 -9.37 -6.28
CA ILE A 89 -0.31 -9.83 -5.30
C ILE A 89 0.28 -10.99 -4.51
N TYR A 90 0.47 -10.75 -3.23
CA TYR A 90 0.81 -11.77 -2.25
C TYR A 90 -0.49 -12.31 -1.66
N ASP A 91 -0.87 -13.54 -1.99
CA ASP A 91 -2.10 -14.16 -1.47
C ASP A 91 -1.79 -14.93 -0.18
N ASN A 92 -2.32 -14.44 0.94
CA ASN A 92 -2.14 -15.04 2.26
C ASN A 92 -3.31 -15.98 2.60
N ASP A 93 -3.27 -17.14 1.96
CA ASP A 93 -4.18 -18.25 2.25
C ASP A 93 -5.65 -17.91 1.99
N SER A 94 -5.95 -17.30 0.83
CA SER A 94 -7.35 -17.10 0.41
C SER A 94 -8.02 -18.41 0.00
N ASP A 95 -9.30 -18.54 0.37
CA ASP A 95 -10.16 -19.70 0.12
C ASP A 95 -11.52 -19.33 -0.51
N ASP A 96 -11.74 -18.06 -0.86
CA ASP A 96 -13.00 -17.51 -1.39
C ASP A 96 -13.05 -17.39 -2.93
N GLY A 97 -12.17 -18.09 -3.64
CA GLY A 97 -12.06 -18.00 -5.11
C GLY A 97 -11.22 -16.82 -5.62
N THR A 98 -10.64 -15.99 -4.74
CA THR A 98 -9.70 -14.90 -5.09
C THR A 98 -8.65 -15.37 -6.12
N ALA A 99 -7.96 -16.48 -5.85
CA ALA A 99 -6.89 -16.97 -6.70
C ALA A 99 -7.34 -17.24 -8.16
N SER A 100 -8.55 -17.78 -8.34
CA SER A 100 -9.12 -18.08 -9.65
C SER A 100 -9.45 -16.82 -10.45
N ILE A 101 -9.79 -15.72 -9.76
CA ILE A 101 -10.02 -14.42 -10.39
C ILE A 101 -8.67 -13.81 -10.78
N VAL A 102 -7.73 -13.72 -9.83
CA VAL A 102 -6.46 -13.03 -10.00
C VAL A 102 -5.61 -13.65 -11.12
N LYS A 103 -5.56 -14.98 -11.21
CA LYS A 103 -4.72 -15.71 -12.19
C LYS A 103 -5.16 -15.51 -13.65
N LYS A 104 -6.33 -14.93 -13.91
CA LYS A 104 -6.80 -14.62 -15.28
C LYS A 104 -6.07 -13.42 -15.89
N TYR A 105 -5.47 -12.56 -15.07
CA TYR A 105 -4.85 -11.31 -15.51
C TYR A 105 -3.35 -11.48 -15.81
N ARG A 106 -2.93 -11.11 -17.02
CA ARG A 106 -1.53 -11.27 -17.47
C ARG A 106 -0.56 -10.28 -16.83
N ASN A 107 -1.03 -9.10 -16.44
CA ASN A 107 -0.24 -8.04 -15.78
C ASN A 107 -0.16 -8.22 -14.25
N VAL A 108 -0.65 -9.36 -13.73
CA VAL A 108 -0.58 -9.70 -12.31
C VAL A 108 0.50 -10.74 -12.05
N THR A 109 1.40 -10.45 -11.12
CA THR A 109 2.27 -11.46 -10.50
C THR A 109 1.59 -11.98 -9.23
N TYR A 110 1.04 -13.18 -9.30
CA TYR A 110 0.41 -13.87 -8.17
C TYR A 110 1.44 -14.69 -7.39
N ILE A 111 1.52 -14.51 -6.07
CA ILE A 111 2.52 -15.13 -5.20
C ILE A 111 1.80 -15.73 -3.98
N PRO A 112 1.72 -17.07 -3.84
CA PRO A 112 1.29 -17.69 -2.59
C PRO A 112 2.18 -17.24 -1.42
N TRP A 113 1.57 -16.78 -0.33
CA TRP A 113 2.26 -16.10 0.77
C TRP A 113 1.75 -16.51 2.14
N HIS A 114 1.97 -17.77 2.47
CA HIS A 114 1.42 -18.46 3.64
C HIS A 114 1.87 -17.88 5.00
N GLY A 115 0.96 -17.95 5.99
CA GLY A 115 1.28 -17.79 7.41
C GLY A 115 0.95 -16.42 8.03
N ASN A 116 1.20 -16.31 9.34
CA ASN A 116 0.71 -15.19 10.15
C ASN A 116 1.61 -13.95 10.07
N LYS A 117 0.99 -12.76 9.99
CA LYS A 117 1.65 -11.44 10.05
C LYS A 117 2.75 -11.27 8.99
N ARG A 118 2.48 -11.67 7.74
CA ARG A 118 3.44 -11.69 6.64
C ARG A 118 3.43 -10.45 5.72
N GLN A 119 2.61 -9.44 6.02
CA GLN A 119 2.51 -8.19 5.21
C GLN A 119 3.86 -7.48 5.07
N ILE A 120 4.58 -7.30 6.17
CA ILE A 120 5.89 -6.64 6.18
C ILE A 120 6.93 -7.43 5.37
N ASP A 121 6.82 -8.77 5.39
CA ASP A 121 7.72 -9.63 4.63
C ASP A 121 7.45 -9.53 3.12
N ALA A 122 6.17 -9.48 2.72
CA ALA A 122 5.76 -9.25 1.34
C ALA A 122 6.30 -7.92 0.82
N TYR A 123 6.17 -6.84 1.60
CA TYR A 123 6.64 -5.51 1.18
C TYR A 123 8.15 -5.46 1.03
N ASN A 124 8.89 -6.06 1.97
CA ASN A 124 10.35 -6.18 1.89
C ASN A 124 10.78 -7.03 0.68
N GLN A 125 10.10 -8.15 0.41
CA GLN A 125 10.38 -8.98 -0.76
C GLN A 125 10.13 -8.20 -2.06
N ALA A 126 9.01 -7.49 -2.17
CA ALA A 126 8.63 -6.73 -3.35
C ALA A 126 9.68 -5.66 -3.69
N CYS A 127 10.10 -4.86 -2.69
CA CYS A 127 11.15 -3.86 -2.90
C CYS A 127 12.45 -4.48 -3.40
N LYS A 128 12.85 -5.65 -2.90
CA LYS A 128 14.11 -6.28 -3.29
C LYS A 128 14.03 -6.94 -4.66
N LYS A 129 13.01 -7.77 -4.88
CA LYS A 129 12.86 -8.60 -6.08
C LYS A 129 12.61 -7.75 -7.32
N TYR A 130 11.86 -6.64 -7.19
CA TYR A 130 11.41 -5.86 -8.33
C TYR A 130 12.09 -4.47 -8.45
N ALA A 131 13.15 -4.20 -7.68
CA ALA A 131 13.87 -2.93 -7.68
C ALA A 131 14.36 -2.45 -9.05
N LYS A 132 14.68 -3.39 -9.94
CA LYS A 132 15.16 -3.11 -11.31
C LYS A 132 14.01 -3.00 -12.33
N LYS A 133 12.88 -3.66 -12.07
CA LYS A 133 11.75 -3.76 -13.01
C LYS A 133 10.88 -2.51 -13.00
N TYR A 134 10.66 -1.92 -11.82
CA TYR A 134 9.75 -0.78 -11.65
C TYR A 134 10.49 0.46 -11.19
N LYS A 135 10.10 1.62 -11.73
CA LYS A 135 10.54 2.91 -11.19
C LYS A 135 9.91 3.17 -9.84
N TYR A 136 8.60 2.95 -9.77
CA TYR A 136 7.77 3.20 -8.61
C TYR A 136 7.00 1.95 -8.22
N ILE A 137 7.00 1.63 -6.93
CA ILE A 137 6.10 0.63 -6.36
C ILE A 137 5.23 1.33 -5.32
N MET A 138 3.93 1.17 -5.45
CA MET A 138 2.93 1.62 -4.50
C MET A 138 2.53 0.47 -3.61
N PHE A 139 2.43 0.71 -2.31
CA PHE A 139 2.02 -0.27 -1.32
C PHE A 139 0.64 0.10 -0.79
N PHE A 140 -0.39 -0.30 -1.52
CA PHE A 140 -1.79 0.03 -1.26
C PHE A 140 -2.57 -1.25 -0.99
N ASP A 141 -3.51 -1.21 -0.05
CA ASP A 141 -4.37 -2.33 0.30
C ASP A 141 -5.49 -2.50 -0.76
N ALA A 142 -6.19 -3.64 -0.75
CA ALA A 142 -7.21 -3.98 -1.75
C ALA A 142 -8.48 -3.09 -1.69
N ASP A 143 -8.59 -2.25 -0.65
CA ASP A 143 -9.64 -1.26 -0.45
C ASP A 143 -9.15 0.19 -0.68
N GLU A 144 -7.99 0.38 -1.33
CA GLU A 144 -7.35 1.67 -1.54
C GLU A 144 -7.14 2.03 -3.01
N PHE A 145 -7.73 3.14 -3.47
CA PHE A 145 -7.67 3.60 -4.86
C PHE A 145 -6.98 4.95 -4.97
N LEU A 146 -5.92 5.02 -5.78
CA LEU A 146 -5.19 6.27 -6.00
C LEU A 146 -5.95 7.17 -6.97
N ILE A 147 -6.28 8.38 -6.52
CA ILE A 147 -6.91 9.43 -7.32
C ILE A 147 -5.90 10.55 -7.57
N ALA A 148 -5.74 10.96 -8.83
CA ALA A 148 -4.92 12.09 -9.20
C ALA A 148 -5.61 12.98 -10.25
N ASP A 149 -5.69 14.29 -9.98
CA ASP A 149 -6.37 15.27 -10.85
C ASP A 149 -5.82 15.30 -12.28
N ASP A 150 -4.50 15.13 -12.42
CA ASP A 150 -3.82 15.22 -13.70
C ASP A 150 -4.07 13.99 -14.59
N LEU A 151 -4.66 12.90 -14.08
CA LEU A 151 -5.14 11.78 -14.91
C LEU A 151 -6.21 12.25 -15.88
N LEU A 152 -7.16 13.07 -15.40
CA LEU A 152 -8.22 13.68 -16.21
C LEU A 152 -7.72 14.69 -17.24
N LYS A 153 -6.40 14.98 -17.24
CA LYS A 153 -5.73 15.84 -18.22
C LYS A 153 -4.85 15.04 -19.18
N GLY A 154 -5.03 13.72 -19.23
CA GLY A 154 -4.30 12.83 -20.13
C GLY A 154 -2.88 12.47 -19.69
N LYS A 155 -2.43 12.86 -18.49
CA LYS A 155 -1.12 12.40 -18.00
C LYS A 155 -1.20 10.96 -17.51
N SER A 156 -0.17 10.17 -17.81
CA SER A 156 -0.04 8.83 -17.23
C SER A 156 0.30 8.90 -15.74
N LEU A 157 -0.03 7.85 -14.99
CA LEU A 157 0.33 7.78 -13.57
C LEU A 157 1.85 7.89 -13.36
N TYR A 158 2.65 7.28 -14.24
CA TYR A 158 4.10 7.43 -14.22
C TYR A 158 4.52 8.91 -14.30
N GLN A 159 4.01 9.66 -15.28
CA GLN A 159 4.35 11.08 -15.46
C GLN A 159 3.98 11.91 -14.23
N ILE A 160 2.81 11.64 -13.63
CA ILE A 160 2.34 12.33 -12.42
C ILE A 160 3.30 12.06 -11.25
N LEU A 161 3.59 10.79 -10.97
CA LEU A 161 4.49 10.40 -9.87
C LEU A 161 5.91 10.93 -10.11
N ASP A 162 6.45 10.73 -11.31
CA ASP A 162 7.80 11.16 -11.68
C ASP A 162 7.95 12.68 -11.54
N SER A 163 6.92 13.46 -11.90
CA SER A 163 6.93 14.90 -11.66
C SER A 163 7.07 15.28 -10.19
N VAL A 164 6.52 14.48 -9.26
CA VAL A 164 6.66 14.71 -7.81
C VAL A 164 8.06 14.33 -7.34
N PHE A 165 8.55 13.16 -7.74
CA PHE A 165 9.88 12.67 -7.33
C PHE A 165 11.03 13.50 -7.91
N LYS A 166 10.82 14.21 -9.03
CA LYS A 166 11.82 15.11 -9.63
C LYS A 166 11.86 16.51 -9.00
N ARG A 167 10.86 16.92 -8.19
CA ARG A 167 10.82 18.27 -7.56
C ARG A 167 12.01 18.54 -6.65
N GLN A 168 12.57 17.50 -6.03
CA GLN A 168 13.69 17.65 -5.10
C GLN A 168 14.64 16.47 -5.22
N LYS A 169 15.93 16.71 -5.01
CA LYS A 169 16.95 15.65 -5.02
C LYS A 169 16.73 14.66 -3.86
N LYS A 170 17.15 13.41 -4.09
CA LYS A 170 17.22 12.32 -3.09
C LYS A 170 15.89 11.93 -2.44
N ILE A 171 14.77 12.01 -3.17
CA ILE A 171 13.49 11.45 -2.70
C ILE A 171 13.50 9.92 -2.91
N ALA A 172 13.11 9.17 -1.89
CA ALA A 172 12.94 7.71 -1.96
C ALA A 172 11.49 7.25 -1.77
N CYS A 173 10.66 8.07 -1.14
CA CYS A 173 9.29 7.72 -0.77
C CYS A 173 8.40 8.96 -0.80
N LEU A 174 7.21 8.80 -1.34
CA LEU A 174 6.10 9.74 -1.26
C LEU A 174 5.02 9.11 -0.37
N GLY A 175 4.74 9.76 0.75
CA GLY A 175 3.56 9.46 1.57
C GLY A 175 2.34 10.17 0.96
N ILE A 176 1.28 9.40 0.71
CA ILE A 176 0.01 9.85 0.14
C ILE A 176 -1.07 9.66 1.19
N ASN A 177 -1.68 10.77 1.60
CA ASN A 177 -2.70 10.81 2.62
C ASN A 177 -4.01 10.14 2.17
N TRP A 178 -4.62 9.39 3.09
CA TRP A 178 -5.94 8.78 2.93
C TRP A 178 -7.08 9.80 2.88
N LEU A 179 -8.13 9.50 2.12
CA LEU A 179 -9.47 10.04 2.29
C LEU A 179 -10.39 8.87 2.63
N ILE A 180 -10.91 8.84 3.85
CA ILE A 180 -11.79 7.76 4.32
C ILE A 180 -13.17 7.88 3.69
N PHE A 181 -13.65 6.80 3.08
CA PHE A 181 -15.01 6.66 2.58
C PHE A 181 -15.88 5.88 3.55
N GLY A 182 -17.11 6.35 3.72
CA GLY A 182 -18.16 5.67 4.48
C GLY A 182 -18.92 4.64 3.64
N SER A 183 -19.96 4.11 4.25
CA SER A 183 -20.88 3.12 3.70
C SER A 183 -21.82 3.69 2.63
N SER A 184 -21.87 5.01 2.46
CA SER A 184 -22.93 5.69 1.71
C SER A 184 -24.33 5.28 2.20
N ASN A 185 -24.42 5.00 3.50
CA ASN A 185 -25.61 4.48 4.18
C ASN A 185 -26.11 3.12 3.67
N LEU A 186 -25.27 2.38 2.92
CA LEU A 186 -25.61 1.04 2.45
C LEU A 186 -25.42 0.01 3.57
N VAL A 187 -26.42 -0.84 3.74
CA VAL A 187 -26.39 -1.97 4.67
C VAL A 187 -25.94 -3.24 3.95
N GLU A 188 -26.58 -3.50 2.81
CA GLU A 188 -26.35 -4.67 1.97
C GLU A 188 -25.29 -4.44 0.90
N ASP A 189 -24.95 -5.53 0.22
CA ASP A 189 -24.04 -5.50 -0.91
C ASP A 189 -24.61 -4.76 -2.09
N PRO A 190 -23.88 -3.76 -2.63
CA PRO A 190 -24.31 -3.10 -3.84
C PRO A 190 -24.21 -4.07 -5.04
N GLU A 191 -25.06 -3.86 -6.03
CA GLU A 191 -24.91 -4.49 -7.35
C GLU A 191 -23.68 -3.91 -8.10
N ASP A 192 -23.41 -2.64 -7.84
CA ASP A 192 -22.28 -1.86 -8.36
C ASP A 192 -20.93 -2.21 -7.69
N GLY A 193 -19.83 -1.86 -8.37
CA GLY A 193 -18.48 -1.89 -7.80
C GLY A 193 -18.26 -0.88 -6.66
N VAL A 194 -17.16 -1.02 -5.92
CA VAL A 194 -16.78 -0.18 -4.78
C VAL A 194 -16.81 1.30 -5.15
N ILE A 195 -16.25 1.67 -6.30
CA ILE A 195 -16.12 3.08 -6.70
C ILE A 195 -17.49 3.71 -6.99
N ASN A 196 -18.42 2.95 -7.57
CA ASN A 196 -19.78 3.44 -7.88
C ASN A 196 -20.65 3.50 -6.63
N ALA A 197 -20.57 2.46 -5.80
CA ALA A 197 -21.48 2.30 -4.67
C ALA A 197 -21.16 3.25 -3.51
N PHE A 198 -19.87 3.43 -3.20
CA PHE A 198 -19.45 4.18 -2.01
C PHE A 198 -18.98 5.59 -2.40
N THR A 199 -19.91 6.54 -2.43
CA THR A 199 -19.67 7.93 -2.87
C THR A 199 -19.59 8.95 -1.74
N HIS A 200 -19.91 8.56 -0.50
CA HIS A 200 -19.84 9.46 0.65
C HIS A 200 -18.52 9.26 1.40
N CYS A 201 -17.86 10.35 1.76
CA CYS A 201 -16.58 10.35 2.46
C CYS A 201 -16.54 11.32 3.64
N ALA A 202 -15.50 11.15 4.47
CA ALA A 202 -15.18 12.06 5.55
C ALA A 202 -14.85 13.47 5.05
N ARG A 203 -15.14 14.49 5.87
CA ARG A 203 -14.48 15.79 5.70
C ARG A 203 -12.99 15.68 5.98
N ASP A 204 -12.21 16.62 5.44
CA ASP A 204 -10.74 16.58 5.56
C ASP A 204 -10.23 16.68 7.01
N GLU A 205 -11.04 17.24 7.92
CA GLU A 205 -10.72 17.36 9.35
C GLU A 205 -10.66 16.01 10.07
N PHE A 206 -11.26 14.94 9.50
CA PHE A 206 -11.20 13.62 10.11
C PHE A 206 -9.75 13.13 10.21
N GLU A 207 -9.30 12.86 11.42
CA GLU A 207 -7.90 12.65 11.77
C GLU A 207 -7.24 11.48 11.05
N TRP A 208 -8.02 10.48 10.61
CA TRP A 208 -7.51 9.35 9.85
C TRP A 208 -7.12 9.72 8.42
N ASN A 209 -7.60 10.84 7.90
CA ASN A 209 -7.13 11.38 6.63
C ASN A 209 -5.66 11.82 6.69
N GLN A 210 -5.08 11.99 7.89
CA GLN A 210 -3.66 12.29 8.05
C GLN A 210 -2.76 11.08 7.88
N LEU A 211 -3.30 9.86 7.94
CA LEU A 211 -2.50 8.65 7.76
C LEU A 211 -2.15 8.46 6.28
N VAL A 212 -0.94 7.98 6.01
CA VAL A 212 -0.43 7.81 4.64
C VAL A 212 -0.18 6.36 4.29
N LYS A 213 -0.26 6.06 2.99
CA LYS A 213 0.45 4.93 2.37
C LYS A 213 1.52 5.45 1.42
N SER A 214 2.36 4.54 0.95
CA SER A 214 3.63 4.91 0.33
C SER A 214 3.75 4.45 -1.11
N CYS A 215 4.14 5.41 -1.96
CA CYS A 215 4.77 5.15 -3.24
C CYS A 215 6.29 5.32 -3.07
N VAL A 216 7.08 4.36 -3.55
CA VAL A 216 8.54 4.34 -3.31
C VAL A 216 9.34 4.13 -4.58
N ILE A 217 10.59 4.59 -4.57
CA ILE A 217 11.61 4.07 -5.47
C ILE A 217 12.23 2.83 -4.79
N PRO A 218 11.92 1.61 -5.22
CA PRO A 218 12.25 0.39 -4.48
C PRO A 218 13.75 0.21 -4.24
N SER A 219 14.60 0.63 -5.18
CA SER A 219 16.07 0.57 -5.05
C SER A 219 16.65 1.52 -4.00
N LYS A 220 15.84 2.43 -3.43
CA LYS A 220 16.22 3.37 -2.37
C LYS A 220 15.62 3.00 -1.01
N ILE A 221 14.97 1.85 -0.90
CA ILE A 221 14.35 1.36 0.33
C ILE A 221 15.23 0.30 0.99
N ILE A 222 15.45 0.47 2.29
CA ILE A 222 16.18 -0.47 3.13
C ILE A 222 15.25 -1.58 3.58
N GLY A 223 14.13 -1.22 4.19
CA GLY A 223 13.13 -2.17 4.62
C GLY A 223 11.90 -1.55 5.27
N TRP A 224 10.90 -2.38 5.52
CA TRP A 224 9.62 -2.06 6.13
C TRP A 224 9.52 -2.69 7.52
N VAL A 225 8.83 -2.00 8.43
CA VAL A 225 8.45 -2.48 9.78
C VAL A 225 7.02 -2.12 10.17
N ASN A 226 6.35 -1.32 9.33
CA ASN A 226 4.94 -0.97 9.41
C ASN A 226 4.47 -0.78 7.95
N PRO A 227 3.17 -0.91 7.65
CA PRO A 227 2.69 -0.90 6.26
C PRO A 227 2.60 0.52 5.65
N HIS A 228 2.87 1.57 6.43
CA HIS A 228 2.63 2.96 6.01
C HIS A 228 3.88 3.66 5.48
N LEU A 229 5.02 3.53 6.17
CA LEU A 229 6.28 4.17 5.78
C LEU A 229 7.49 3.24 5.95
N PRO A 230 8.34 3.09 4.92
CA PRO A 230 9.58 2.33 5.01
C PRO A 230 10.72 3.11 5.67
N LEU A 231 11.82 2.40 5.95
CA LEU A 231 13.15 2.98 6.08
C LEU A 231 13.80 3.13 4.71
N GLN A 232 14.25 4.34 4.40
CA GLN A 232 14.96 4.67 3.16
C GLN A 232 16.49 4.59 3.34
N ALA A 233 17.22 4.51 2.23
CA ALA A 233 18.68 4.52 2.18
C ALA A 233 19.27 5.83 2.75
N PHE A 234 20.51 5.76 3.23
CA PHE A 234 21.20 6.93 3.79
C PHE A 234 21.22 8.10 2.79
N GLY A 235 20.96 9.31 3.29
CA GLY A 235 20.91 10.54 2.48
C GLY A 235 19.62 10.72 1.67
N TYR A 236 18.72 9.73 1.62
CA TYR A 236 17.42 9.86 0.99
C TYR A 236 16.32 10.31 1.97
N LYS A 237 15.27 10.92 1.44
CA LYS A 237 14.12 11.41 2.20
C LYS A 237 12.80 10.78 1.77
N LYS A 238 11.89 10.74 2.74
CA LYS A 238 10.47 10.46 2.54
C LYS A 238 9.77 11.80 2.63
N ILE A 239 8.87 12.09 1.71
CA ILE A 239 8.17 13.38 1.65
C ILE A 239 6.66 13.19 1.60
N ASN A 240 5.91 14.21 2.00
CA ASN A 240 4.50 14.35 1.63
C ASN A 240 4.35 15.03 0.25
N LEU A 241 3.12 15.24 -0.20
CA LEU A 241 2.82 15.84 -1.51
C LEU A 241 3.27 17.31 -1.65
N ASP A 242 3.40 18.04 -0.53
CA ASP A 242 3.97 19.39 -0.50
C ASP A 242 5.51 19.39 -0.52
N GLY A 243 6.15 18.22 -0.51
CA GLY A 243 7.60 18.08 -0.49
C GLY A 243 8.24 18.27 0.88
N LYS A 244 7.45 18.34 1.96
CA LYS A 244 7.97 18.36 3.34
C LYS A 244 8.44 16.95 3.73
N LYS A 245 9.56 16.85 4.45
CA LYS A 245 10.08 15.57 4.95
C LYS A 245 9.14 14.97 6.00
N ILE A 246 8.83 13.68 5.89
CA ILE A 246 8.01 12.95 6.85
C ILE A 246 8.80 11.82 7.51
N VAL A 247 8.60 11.66 8.82
CA VAL A 247 9.26 10.62 9.64
C VAL A 247 8.26 9.72 10.35
N GLN A 248 6.98 10.11 10.39
CA GLN A 248 5.87 9.37 10.96
C GLN A 248 4.77 9.17 9.92
N PRO A 249 3.97 8.09 10.02
CA PRO A 249 2.96 7.76 9.03
C PRO A 249 1.74 8.68 9.07
N ARG A 250 1.50 9.38 10.20
CA ARG A 250 0.55 10.48 10.25
C ARG A 250 1.27 11.78 9.89
N ASN A 251 0.70 12.52 8.95
CA ASN A 251 1.19 13.82 8.52
C ASN A 251 0.03 14.72 8.11
N GLU A 252 0.22 16.03 8.25
CA GLU A 252 -0.68 17.06 7.72
C GLU A 252 -1.08 16.79 6.26
N LEU A 253 -2.34 17.09 5.94
CA LEU A 253 -2.82 17.09 4.57
C LEU A 253 -2.06 18.13 3.73
N PRO A 254 -1.83 17.85 2.44
CA PRO A 254 -1.15 18.80 1.58
C PRO A 254 -2.04 20.01 1.26
N LYS A 255 -1.42 21.16 1.01
CA LYS A 255 -2.14 22.40 0.62
C LYS A 255 -3.04 22.20 -0.60
N LYS A 256 -2.56 21.41 -1.57
CA LYS A 256 -3.35 21.01 -2.76
C LYS A 256 -3.49 19.49 -2.79
N LYS A 257 -4.72 19.00 -2.63
CA LYS A 257 -5.07 17.57 -2.57
C LYS A 257 -5.18 16.93 -3.97
N LYS A 258 -4.23 17.27 -4.86
CA LYS A 258 -4.21 16.81 -6.26
C LYS A 258 -3.98 15.32 -6.43
N ILE A 259 -3.38 14.69 -5.41
CA ILE A 259 -3.19 13.25 -5.31
C ILE A 259 -3.68 12.83 -3.93
N ARG A 260 -4.62 11.89 -3.87
CA ARG A 260 -5.20 11.35 -2.64
C ARG A 260 -5.40 9.86 -2.81
N LEU A 261 -5.31 9.13 -1.70
CA LEU A 261 -5.62 7.70 -1.69
C LEU A 261 -7.01 7.52 -1.07
N TYR A 262 -7.98 7.09 -1.85
CA TYR A 262 -9.35 6.88 -1.38
C TYR A 262 -9.40 5.52 -0.70
N HIS A 263 -9.81 5.49 0.57
CA HIS A 263 -9.79 4.29 1.40
C HIS A 263 -11.21 3.90 1.78
N TYR A 264 -11.67 2.80 1.20
CA TYR A 264 -13.00 2.22 1.41
C TYR A 264 -12.97 1.22 2.57
N PHE A 265 -12.56 1.71 3.75
CA PHE A 265 -12.27 0.87 4.90
C PHE A 265 -13.48 0.10 5.41
N VAL A 266 -14.64 0.77 5.50
CA VAL A 266 -15.87 0.17 6.03
C VAL A 266 -16.70 -0.54 4.96
N LYS A 267 -16.81 0.04 3.76
CA LYS A 267 -17.83 -0.33 2.75
C LYS A 267 -19.21 -0.36 3.43
N ASN A 268 -20.08 -1.31 3.09
CA ASN A 268 -21.40 -1.45 3.74
C ASN A 268 -21.31 -2.17 5.11
N LYS A 269 -22.41 -2.13 5.87
CA LYS A 269 -22.49 -2.74 7.20
C LYS A 269 -22.23 -4.25 7.17
N LYS A 270 -22.88 -4.99 6.26
CA LYS A 270 -22.74 -6.45 6.12
C LYS A 270 -21.29 -6.87 5.85
N HIS A 271 -20.61 -6.18 4.94
CA HIS A 271 -19.20 -6.41 4.62
C HIS A 271 -18.30 -6.16 5.84
N PHE A 272 -18.60 -5.14 6.63
CA PHE A 272 -17.82 -4.88 7.84
C PHE A 272 -18.05 -5.94 8.92
N GLU A 273 -19.27 -6.47 9.06
CA GLU A 273 -19.57 -7.61 9.93
C GLU A 273 -18.77 -8.86 9.50
N GLU A 274 -18.70 -9.15 8.19
CA GLU A 274 -17.83 -10.19 7.64
C GLU A 274 -16.35 -9.93 7.98
N LYS A 275 -15.88 -8.68 7.85
CA LYS A 275 -14.51 -8.25 8.17
C LYS A 275 -14.19 -8.40 9.66
N VAL A 276 -15.14 -8.14 10.54
CA VAL A 276 -15.04 -8.39 11.99
C VAL A 276 -14.89 -9.88 12.28
N ASN A 277 -15.72 -10.70 11.64
CA ASN A 277 -15.72 -12.15 11.82
C ASN A 277 -14.43 -12.81 11.31
N LYS A 278 -13.84 -12.30 10.21
CA LYS A 278 -12.53 -12.73 9.66
C LYS A 278 -11.36 -12.46 10.63
N GLY A 279 -11.46 -11.47 11.52
CA GLY A 279 -10.38 -11.08 12.44
C GLY A 279 -9.30 -10.18 11.79
N MET A 280 -8.25 -9.87 12.55
CA MET A 280 -7.16 -8.98 12.11
C MET A 280 -5.95 -9.73 11.53
N ALA A 281 -5.39 -9.22 10.43
CA ALA A 281 -4.25 -9.84 9.75
C ALA A 281 -2.89 -9.62 10.44
N ASP A 282 -2.78 -8.56 11.25
CA ASP A 282 -1.55 -8.10 11.89
C ASP A 282 -1.42 -8.51 13.37
N ARG A 283 -2.53 -8.90 14.01
CA ARG A 283 -2.59 -9.30 15.42
C ARG A 283 -3.72 -10.28 15.70
N ASN A 284 -3.56 -11.10 16.75
CA ASN A 284 -4.61 -12.02 17.21
C ASN A 284 -5.65 -11.24 18.01
N ALA A 285 -6.44 -10.41 17.32
CA ALA A 285 -7.56 -9.65 17.87
C ALA A 285 -8.70 -9.63 16.86
N LYS A 286 -9.92 -9.38 17.35
CA LYS A 286 -11.08 -9.07 16.50
C LYS A 286 -11.34 -7.57 16.52
N ARG A 287 -11.87 -7.07 15.41
CA ARG A 287 -12.47 -5.73 15.37
C ARG A 287 -13.81 -5.75 16.10
N SER A 288 -14.33 -4.57 16.44
CA SER A 288 -15.71 -4.41 16.92
C SER A 288 -16.52 -3.62 15.90
N MET A 289 -17.85 -3.72 15.97
CA MET A 289 -18.74 -2.86 15.18
C MET A 289 -18.66 -1.38 15.59
N GLU A 290 -18.06 -1.05 16.73
CA GLU A 290 -17.78 0.34 17.09
C GLU A 290 -16.80 0.98 16.10
N GLU A 291 -15.85 0.20 15.55
CA GLU A 291 -14.99 0.68 14.48
C GLU A 291 -15.82 1.06 13.25
N PHE A 292 -16.86 0.28 12.89
CA PHE A 292 -17.74 0.64 11.78
C PHE A 292 -18.32 2.05 11.99
N TYR A 293 -19.01 2.28 13.10
CA TYR A 293 -19.65 3.58 13.36
C TYR A 293 -18.67 4.74 13.48
N TYR A 294 -17.45 4.47 13.95
CA TYR A 294 -16.42 5.49 14.04
C TYR A 294 -15.83 5.86 12.67
N TYR A 295 -15.57 4.89 11.80
CA TYR A 295 -14.99 5.11 10.46
C TYR A 295 -16.03 5.35 9.36
N ASP A 296 -17.30 5.06 9.59
CA ASP A 296 -18.40 5.28 8.65
C ASP A 296 -18.73 6.77 8.52
N LYS A 297 -17.91 7.46 7.73
CA LYS A 297 -18.02 8.90 7.50
C LYS A 297 -18.73 9.18 6.18
N ASN A 298 -19.97 9.64 6.28
CA ASN A 298 -20.82 9.99 5.15
C ASN A 298 -21.02 11.51 5.02
N ASP A 299 -20.01 12.30 5.37
CA ASP A 299 -20.14 13.73 5.59
C ASP A 299 -20.27 14.55 4.28
N VAL A 300 -19.66 14.07 3.19
CA VAL A 300 -19.57 14.77 1.90
C VAL A 300 -19.69 13.77 0.76
N ILE A 301 -20.49 14.10 -0.26
CA ILE A 301 -20.58 13.32 -1.50
C ILE A 301 -19.39 13.64 -2.41
N ASN A 302 -18.75 12.60 -2.95
CA ASN A 302 -17.55 12.69 -3.78
C ASN A 302 -17.61 11.71 -4.96
N TYR A 303 -17.89 12.24 -6.15
CA TYR A 303 -17.93 11.48 -7.41
C TYR A 303 -16.59 11.43 -8.16
N LYS A 304 -15.50 11.95 -7.59
CA LYS A 304 -14.22 12.09 -8.29
C LYS A 304 -13.63 10.75 -8.72
N ALA A 305 -13.75 9.73 -7.89
CA ALA A 305 -13.25 8.38 -8.20
C ALA A 305 -13.97 7.78 -9.40
N ILE A 306 -15.29 7.99 -9.51
CA ILE A 306 -16.10 7.60 -10.67
C ILE A 306 -15.59 8.31 -11.92
N SER A 307 -15.44 9.64 -11.88
CA SER A 307 -14.92 10.40 -13.03
C SER A 307 -13.54 9.93 -13.48
N VAL A 308 -12.64 9.62 -12.54
CA VAL A 308 -11.30 9.10 -12.86
C VAL A 308 -11.38 7.70 -13.45
N ARG A 309 -12.14 6.78 -12.84
CA ARG A 309 -12.32 5.42 -13.34
C ARG A 309 -12.89 5.43 -14.76
N ASP A 310 -13.95 6.19 -15.00
CA ASP A 310 -14.60 6.27 -16.31
C ASP A 310 -13.66 6.85 -17.38
N TYR A 311 -12.78 7.77 -16.98
CA TYR A 311 -11.77 8.31 -17.89
C TYR A 311 -10.70 7.27 -18.25
N ILE A 312 -10.16 6.56 -17.26
CA ILE A 312 -9.04 5.62 -17.49
C ILE A 312 -9.50 4.33 -18.19
N LEU A 313 -10.74 3.89 -18.00
CA LEU A 313 -11.29 2.70 -18.64
C LEU A 313 -11.75 2.94 -20.09
N LYS A 314 -11.91 4.20 -20.51
CA LYS A 314 -12.22 4.57 -21.91
C LYS A 314 -10.98 4.62 -22.80
N LYS A 315 -9.80 4.69 -22.21
CA LYS A 315 -8.52 4.77 -22.91
C LYS A 315 -8.02 3.39 -23.31
#